data_AF-A0A9D4E437-F1
#
_entry.id   AF-A0A9D4E437-F1
#
_cell.length_a   1.000
_cell.length_b   1.000
_cell.length_c   1.000
_cell.angle_alpha   90.00
_cell.angle_beta   90.00
_cell.angle_gamma   90.00
#
_symmetry.space_group_name_H-M   'P 1'
#
loop_
_entity.id
_entity.type
_entity.pdbx_description
1 polymer ?
#
loop_
_entity_poly.entity_id
_entity_poly.type
_entity_poly.pdbx_seq_one_letter_code
_entity_poly.pdbx_strand_id
1 'polypeptide(L)'
;MARFNNLNNTAQRANAIGERIYADQVHYASMVSKLLHKSSSEKICKVKNRFHSKSGYETRNVPKSIPVTNQKPKVDIITHFPANDFLCVQEAFERDYTKMLVSQLQKIYPFIVYDVGYCSPMVNFCGLSSGLMVASRYEIAAIKFKPYSAKCGFCSIVGKGLLMMKVILGESNGCRSVGYLFNTHLQAFQGTKPIVSSQMSEILLWTTEFRERHDAPGEHVTFDILCGDFNIDNMSPGESSMASHELFEVYTDICREAPGKDHDWTVGTELRSSLLHDKSISTPEGLKAALEDPYLRQHYVIDADLQTATMDSIYNAEVKVDTHGNLVLSPVGGRRRIDVVLYRNDCPVTVKNFNFVTSLAPHTDHIPVSMTFHCDRPKTE
;
A
#
# COMPACT_ATOMS: atom_id res chain seq x y z
N MET A 1 7.75 7.75 -24.11
CA MET A 1 7.22 8.62 -23.03
C MET A 1 6.69 7.69 -21.95
N ALA A 2 7.45 7.41 -20.90
CA ALA A 2 6.94 6.59 -19.80
C ALA A 2 6.24 7.50 -18.79
N ARG A 3 4.94 7.26 -18.54
CA ARG A 3 4.02 7.82 -17.51
C ARG A 3 4.03 9.33 -17.17
N PHE A 4 4.86 10.16 -17.80
CA PHE A 4 4.99 11.58 -17.47
C PHE A 4 4.05 12.54 -18.22
N ASN A 5 3.31 12.10 -19.25
CA ASN A 5 2.73 13.04 -20.23
C ASN A 5 1.19 13.06 -20.41
N ASN A 6 0.40 12.24 -19.69
CA ASN A 6 -1.07 12.34 -19.78
C ASN A 6 -1.72 13.11 -18.61
N LEU A 7 -0.90 13.56 -17.66
CA LEU A 7 -1.36 14.30 -16.51
C LEU A 7 -0.72 15.69 -16.51
N ASN A 8 -1.27 16.58 -17.33
CA ASN A 8 -0.92 17.99 -17.32
C ASN A 8 -1.05 18.56 -15.89
N ASN A 9 -0.28 19.61 -15.58
CA ASN A 9 -0.40 20.39 -14.34
C ASN A 9 0.02 19.65 -13.05
N THR A 10 1.19 19.00 -13.11
CA THR A 10 1.76 18.18 -12.04
C THR A 10 1.89 18.91 -10.68
N ALA A 11 2.13 20.23 -10.68
CA ALA A 11 2.14 21.05 -9.47
C ALA A 11 0.78 21.07 -8.75
N GLN A 12 -0.29 21.37 -9.49
CA GLN A 12 -1.64 21.41 -8.95
C GLN A 12 -2.08 20.03 -8.47
N ARG A 13 -1.73 18.97 -9.20
CA ARG A 13 -2.00 17.59 -8.80
C ARG A 13 -1.30 17.21 -7.50
N ALA A 14 0.00 17.48 -7.37
CA ALA A 14 0.75 17.17 -6.16
C ALA A 14 0.16 17.87 -4.93
N ASN A 15 -0.24 19.14 -5.08
CA ASN A 15 -0.94 19.87 -4.02
C ASN A 15 -2.32 19.27 -3.72
N ALA A 16 -3.14 19.00 -4.74
CA ALA A 16 -4.48 18.44 -4.57
C ALA A 16 -4.47 17.05 -3.91
N ILE A 17 -3.50 16.20 -4.27
CA ILE A 17 -3.26 14.90 -3.62
C ILE A 17 -2.96 15.12 -2.13
N GLY A 18 -2.02 16.01 -1.81
CA GLY A 18 -1.65 16.33 -0.44
C GLY A 18 -2.81 16.89 0.38
N GLU A 19 -3.60 17.80 -0.19
CA GLU A 19 -4.78 18.39 0.43
C GLU A 19 -5.88 17.35 0.72
N ARG A 20 -6.13 16.42 -0.21
CA ARG A 20 -7.11 15.34 -0.02
C ARG A 20 -6.70 14.40 1.10
N ILE A 21 -5.45 13.95 1.09
CA ILE A 21 -4.90 13.10 2.16
C ILE A 21 -5.01 13.82 3.50
N TYR A 22 -4.60 15.09 3.57
CA TYR A 22 -4.70 15.90 4.77
C TYR A 22 -6.15 16.03 5.27
N ALA A 23 -7.08 16.38 4.38
CA ALA A 23 -8.50 16.55 4.71
C ALA A 23 -9.10 15.25 5.26
N ASP A 24 -8.80 14.11 4.63
CA ASP A 24 -9.25 12.79 5.09
C ASP A 24 -8.70 12.49 6.50
N GLN A 25 -7.40 12.69 6.74
CA GLN A 25 -6.80 12.46 8.06
C GLN A 25 -7.39 13.36 9.16
N VAL A 26 -7.65 14.63 8.86
CA VAL A 26 -8.28 15.57 9.81
C VAL A 26 -9.73 15.19 10.09
N HIS A 27 -10.48 14.80 9.06
CA HIS A 27 -11.86 14.35 9.20
C HIS A 27 -11.96 13.16 10.15
N TYR A 28 -11.09 12.16 9.99
CA TYR A 28 -10.98 11.02 10.89
C TYR A 28 -10.66 11.42 12.34
N ALA A 29 -9.66 12.29 12.54
CA ALA A 29 -9.30 12.75 13.88
C ALA A 29 -10.48 13.42 14.60
N SER A 30 -11.22 14.28 13.88
CA SER A 30 -12.44 14.92 14.38
C SER A 30 -13.54 13.91 14.71
N MET A 31 -13.77 12.92 13.84
CA MET A 31 -14.78 11.88 14.06
C MET A 31 -14.46 11.02 15.30
N VAL A 32 -13.20 10.61 15.46
CA VAL A 32 -12.74 9.86 16.64
C VAL A 32 -12.90 10.69 17.91
N SER A 33 -12.50 11.96 17.89
CA SER A 33 -12.68 12.88 19.04
C SER A 33 -14.15 12.99 19.46
N LYS A 34 -15.07 13.15 18.50
CA LYS A 34 -16.53 13.19 18.76
C LYS A 34 -17.05 11.89 19.38
N LEU A 35 -16.58 10.74 18.92
CA LEU A 35 -16.95 9.43 19.47
C LEU A 35 -16.43 9.24 20.91
N LEU A 36 -15.19 9.65 21.18
CA LEU A 36 -14.60 9.61 22.52
C LEU A 36 -15.31 10.55 23.50
N HIS A 37 -15.71 11.74 23.05
CA HIS A 37 -16.51 12.66 23.85
C HIS A 37 -17.91 12.12 24.14
N LYS A 38 -18.59 11.51 23.16
CA LYS A 38 -19.89 10.84 23.37
C LYS A 38 -19.78 9.66 24.36
N SER A 39 -18.77 8.81 24.21
CA SER A 39 -18.50 7.69 25.13
C SER A 39 -18.19 8.15 26.56
N SER A 40 -17.45 9.25 26.71
CA SER A 40 -17.20 9.88 28.00
C SER A 40 -18.48 10.47 28.63
N SER A 41 -19.36 11.09 27.84
CA SER A 41 -20.66 11.59 28.32
C SER A 41 -21.64 10.47 28.71
N GLU A 42 -21.63 9.33 28.01
CA GLU A 42 -22.46 8.17 28.34
C GLU A 42 -21.94 7.41 29.58
N LYS A 43 -20.62 7.39 29.81
CA LYS A 43 -20.04 6.85 31.05
C LYS A 43 -20.35 7.70 32.28
N ILE A 44 -20.53 9.02 32.13
CA ILE A 44 -20.93 9.90 33.26
C ILE A 44 -22.39 9.65 33.68
N CYS A 45 -23.27 9.17 32.78
CA CYS A 45 -24.66 8.84 33.14
C CYS A 45 -24.87 7.45 33.75
N LYS A 46 -23.86 6.55 33.76
CA LYS A 46 -24.01 5.18 34.28
C LYS A 46 -23.31 4.88 35.62
N VAL A 47 -22.67 5.88 36.25
CA VAL A 47 -21.96 5.69 37.54
C VAL A 47 -22.85 5.92 38.78
N LYS A 48 -24.11 6.34 38.64
CA LYS A 48 -25.08 6.36 39.74
C LYS A 48 -26.07 5.21 39.61
N ASN A 49 -25.65 3.99 39.95
CA ASN A 49 -26.46 2.93 40.57
C ASN A 49 -25.77 1.57 40.40
N ARG A 50 -25.10 1.10 41.45
CA ARG A 50 -25.10 -0.30 41.94
C ARG A 50 -24.09 -0.46 43.07
N PHE A 51 -24.52 -0.10 44.27
CA PHE A 51 -24.09 -0.79 45.48
C PHE A 51 -25.14 -1.87 45.76
N HIS A 52 -24.80 -3.15 45.64
CA HIS A 52 -25.17 -4.20 46.60
C HIS A 52 -24.46 -5.52 46.26
N SER A 53 -24.06 -6.19 47.33
CA SER A 53 -23.15 -7.32 47.43
C SER A 53 -23.75 -8.67 47.04
N LYS A 54 -22.88 -9.64 46.68
CA LYS A 54 -22.67 -10.87 47.46
C LYS A 54 -21.53 -11.74 46.90
N SER A 55 -20.86 -12.39 47.85
CA SER A 55 -19.69 -13.28 47.76
C SER A 55 -20.02 -14.70 47.30
N GLY A 56 -19.01 -15.39 46.74
CA GLY A 56 -18.96 -16.86 46.65
C GLY A 56 -17.65 -17.36 46.02
N TYR A 57 -16.84 -18.07 46.80
CA TYR A 57 -15.75 -18.98 46.38
C TYR A 57 -16.32 -20.06 45.40
N GLU A 58 -15.64 -20.79 44.52
CA GLU A 58 -14.28 -21.33 44.39
C GLU A 58 -14.22 -21.97 42.96
N THR A 59 -13.16 -21.95 42.15
CA THR A 59 -12.17 -23.05 41.97
C THR A 59 -11.32 -22.80 40.72
N ARG A 60 -10.05 -23.24 40.78
CA ARG A 60 -9.06 -23.24 39.69
C ARG A 60 -9.46 -24.22 38.58
N ASN A 61 -9.19 -23.89 37.31
CA ASN A 61 -8.63 -24.83 36.33
C ASN A 61 -8.18 -24.16 35.01
N VAL A 62 -6.89 -24.36 34.70
CA VAL A 62 -6.22 -24.47 33.38
C VAL A 62 -6.36 -23.30 32.39
N PRO A 63 -5.25 -22.69 31.91
CA PRO A 63 -5.32 -21.73 30.82
C PRO A 63 -5.71 -22.45 29.53
N LYS A 64 -6.99 -22.35 29.17
CA LYS A 64 -7.44 -22.63 27.80
C LYS A 64 -6.75 -21.61 26.89
N SER A 65 -6.05 -22.13 25.90
CA SER A 65 -5.55 -21.38 24.75
C SER A 65 -6.59 -20.37 24.30
N ILE A 66 -6.17 -19.11 24.21
CA ILE A 66 -6.98 -18.04 23.65
C ILE A 66 -7.34 -18.47 22.22
N PRO A 67 -8.63 -18.54 21.84
CA PRO A 67 -8.98 -18.76 20.46
C PRO A 67 -8.49 -17.54 19.68
N VAL A 68 -7.49 -17.71 18.82
CA VAL A 68 -7.24 -16.77 17.74
C VAL A 68 -8.51 -16.76 16.91
N THR A 69 -9.37 -15.77 17.13
CA THR A 69 -10.57 -15.59 16.33
C THR A 69 -10.11 -15.30 14.91
N ASN A 70 -10.22 -16.31 14.03
CA ASN A 70 -10.09 -16.20 12.56
C ASN A 70 -11.20 -15.29 12.00
N GLN A 71 -11.22 -14.02 12.41
CA GLN A 71 -12.03 -13.02 11.74
C GLN A 71 -11.34 -12.69 10.42
N LYS A 72 -12.01 -13.02 9.32
CA LYS A 72 -11.58 -12.55 7.99
C LYS A 72 -11.47 -11.02 8.02
N PRO A 73 -10.42 -10.43 7.42
CA PRO A 73 -10.28 -8.99 7.37
C PRO A 73 -11.48 -8.37 6.66
N LYS A 74 -11.93 -7.19 7.13
CA LYS A 74 -12.94 -6.42 6.41
C LYS A 74 -12.30 -5.84 5.15
N VAL A 75 -12.89 -6.14 4.00
CA VAL A 75 -12.47 -5.57 2.71
C VAL A 75 -13.51 -4.56 2.25
N ASP A 76 -13.06 -3.40 1.76
CA ASP A 76 -13.96 -2.34 1.29
C ASP A 76 -13.33 -1.50 0.16
N ILE A 77 -14.17 -0.82 -0.63
CA ILE A 77 -13.75 0.23 -1.54
C ILE A 77 -14.22 1.54 -0.93
N ILE A 78 -13.29 2.43 -0.57
CA ILE A 78 -13.57 3.62 0.23
C ILE A 78 -13.19 4.90 -0.51
N THR A 79 -13.96 5.97 -0.26
CA THR A 79 -13.79 7.26 -0.94
C THR A 79 -12.87 8.23 -0.19
N HIS A 80 -12.34 7.82 0.96
CA HIS A 80 -11.44 8.60 1.80
C HIS A 80 -10.33 7.72 2.36
N PHE A 81 -9.13 8.28 2.58
CA PHE A 81 -8.05 7.56 3.23
C PHE A 81 -8.37 7.26 4.70
N PRO A 82 -8.20 6.02 5.17
CA PRO A 82 -8.38 5.70 6.58
C PRO A 82 -7.32 6.42 7.43
N ALA A 83 -7.52 6.47 8.74
CA ALA A 83 -6.49 6.98 9.65
C ALA A 83 -5.22 6.14 9.50
N ASN A 84 -4.18 6.75 8.92
CA ASN A 84 -2.96 6.05 8.52
C ASN A 84 -1.77 6.55 9.33
N ASP A 85 -1.00 5.60 9.86
CA ASP A 85 0.25 5.86 10.57
C ASP A 85 1.44 6.03 9.63
N PHE A 86 1.38 5.37 8.47
CA PHE A 86 2.40 5.40 7.43
C PHE A 86 1.75 5.66 6.07
N LEU A 87 2.45 6.36 5.19
CA LEU A 87 2.07 6.57 3.81
C LEU A 87 3.30 6.34 2.92
N CYS A 88 3.20 5.36 2.02
CA CYS A 88 4.23 5.05 1.04
C CYS A 88 3.77 5.53 -0.34
N VAL A 89 4.58 6.36 -1.00
CA VAL A 89 4.28 6.95 -2.30
C VAL A 89 5.37 6.58 -3.30
N GLN A 90 4.96 6.26 -4.51
CA GLN A 90 5.80 6.02 -5.67
C GLN A 90 5.58 7.16 -6.69
N GLU A 91 6.48 7.26 -7.67
CA GLU A 91 6.42 8.28 -8.74
C GLU A 91 6.49 9.76 -8.28
N ALA A 92 6.99 10.02 -7.07
CA ALA A 92 7.27 11.37 -6.56
C ALA A 92 8.60 11.95 -7.09
N PHE A 93 8.79 11.91 -8.42
CA PHE A 93 10.07 12.17 -9.07
C PHE A 93 10.50 13.64 -9.09
N GLU A 94 9.55 14.54 -9.35
CA GLU A 94 9.85 15.95 -9.60
C GLU A 94 9.96 16.72 -8.29
N ARG A 95 11.19 17.12 -7.96
CA ARG A 95 11.55 17.67 -6.64
C ARG A 95 10.66 18.82 -6.18
N ASP A 96 10.35 19.76 -7.07
CA ASP A 96 9.59 20.95 -6.69
C ASP A 96 8.12 20.64 -6.42
N TYR A 97 7.52 19.71 -7.16
CA TYR A 97 6.14 19.28 -6.90
C TYR A 97 6.06 18.34 -5.70
N THR A 98 7.08 17.50 -5.50
CA THR A 98 7.19 16.69 -4.28
C THR A 98 7.28 17.57 -3.03
N LYS A 99 7.95 18.73 -3.07
CA LYS A 99 7.93 19.69 -1.94
C LYS A 99 6.52 20.19 -1.63
N MET A 100 5.67 20.42 -2.64
CA MET A 100 4.28 20.83 -2.42
C MET A 100 3.49 19.73 -1.71
N LEU A 101 3.61 18.48 -2.18
CA LEU A 101 3.01 17.32 -1.51
C LEU A 101 3.50 17.19 -0.07
N VAL A 102 4.82 17.25 0.14
CA VAL A 102 5.45 17.21 1.47
C VAL A 102 4.92 18.31 2.37
N SER A 103 4.73 19.54 1.88
CA SER A 103 4.22 20.66 2.68
C SER A 103 2.80 20.42 3.23
N GLN A 104 1.97 19.67 2.50
CA GLN A 104 0.64 19.27 2.96
C GLN A 104 0.74 18.11 3.95
N LEU A 105 1.56 17.10 3.65
CA LEU A 105 1.73 15.92 4.48
C LEU A 105 2.44 16.20 5.81
N GLN A 106 3.35 17.16 5.88
CA GLN A 106 4.04 17.55 7.12
C GLN A 106 3.10 18.07 8.20
N LYS A 107 1.87 18.48 7.83
CA LYS A 107 0.84 18.88 8.78
C LYS A 107 0.31 17.72 9.63
N ILE A 108 0.55 16.47 9.20
CA ILE A 108 0.04 15.24 9.83
C ILE A 108 1.14 14.21 10.11
N TYR A 109 2.21 14.20 9.31
CA TYR A 109 3.34 13.29 9.44
C TYR A 109 4.61 14.07 9.80
N PRO A 110 5.09 13.98 11.06
CA PRO A 110 6.31 14.67 11.48
C PRO A 110 7.59 14.13 10.82
N PHE A 111 7.60 12.87 10.38
CA PHE A 111 8.78 12.24 9.78
C PHE A 111 8.50 11.89 8.32
N ILE A 112 9.14 12.57 7.38
CA ILE A 112 8.97 12.32 5.95
C ILE A 112 10.33 12.14 5.29
N VAL A 113 10.47 11.05 4.54
CA VAL A 113 11.63 10.72 3.73
C VAL A 113 11.22 10.77 2.28
N TYR A 114 11.91 11.57 1.48
CA TYR A 114 11.70 11.70 0.05
C TYR A 114 13.02 12.08 -0.65
N ASP A 115 13.01 12.17 -1.99
CA ASP A 115 14.19 12.45 -2.81
C ASP A 115 15.34 11.46 -2.53
N VAL A 116 14.98 10.20 -2.26
CA VAL A 116 15.96 9.13 -2.03
C VAL A 116 16.51 8.63 -3.36
N GLY A 117 17.77 8.20 -3.32
CA GLY A 117 18.52 7.74 -4.47
C GLY A 117 19.65 8.68 -4.85
N TYR A 118 20.57 8.17 -5.66
CA TYR A 118 21.73 8.92 -6.12
C TYR A 118 21.49 9.33 -7.56
N CYS A 119 21.51 10.63 -7.82
CA CYS A 119 21.67 11.15 -9.17
C CYS A 119 23.13 10.88 -9.58
N SER A 120 23.37 9.80 -10.33
CA SER A 120 24.71 9.43 -10.76
C SER A 120 24.71 8.78 -12.15
N PRO A 121 25.83 8.87 -12.90
CA PRO A 121 25.91 8.29 -14.24
C PRO A 121 25.66 6.77 -14.24
N MET A 122 26.07 6.08 -13.17
CA MET A 122 25.96 4.62 -13.05
C MET A 122 24.58 4.15 -12.58
N VAL A 123 23.86 4.96 -11.80
CA VAL A 123 22.58 4.57 -11.19
C VAL A 123 21.39 4.99 -12.05
N ASN A 124 21.37 6.20 -12.58
CA ASN A 124 20.22 6.73 -13.33
C ASN A 124 20.64 7.66 -14.48
N PHE A 125 21.88 7.59 -14.95
CA PHE A 125 22.45 8.52 -15.94
C PHE A 125 22.31 10.00 -15.53
N CYS A 126 22.38 10.28 -14.23
CA CYS A 126 22.09 11.60 -13.66
C CYS A 126 20.66 12.10 -13.98
N GLY A 127 19.72 11.19 -14.20
CA GLY A 127 18.32 11.48 -14.48
C GLY A 127 17.49 11.70 -13.21
N LEU A 128 16.31 11.08 -13.17
CA LEU A 128 15.33 11.30 -12.11
C LEU A 128 15.66 10.52 -10.83
N SER A 129 15.26 11.06 -9.68
CA SER A 129 15.35 10.38 -8.38
C SER A 129 14.55 9.06 -8.39
N SER A 130 14.56 8.31 -7.29
CA SER A 130 13.78 7.06 -7.21
C SER A 130 12.26 7.26 -7.31
N GLY A 131 11.77 8.46 -7.02
CA GLY A 131 10.35 8.74 -6.86
C GLY A 131 9.71 8.09 -5.64
N LEU A 132 10.49 7.47 -4.74
CA LEU A 132 9.99 6.88 -3.51
C LEU A 132 9.91 7.94 -2.39
N MET A 133 8.80 7.92 -1.67
CA MET A 133 8.61 8.69 -0.46
C MET A 133 7.91 7.83 0.61
N VAL A 134 8.28 8.04 1.87
CA VAL A 134 7.58 7.47 3.03
C VAL A 134 7.33 8.58 4.05
N ALA A 135 6.08 8.73 4.47
CA ALA A 135 5.68 9.60 5.58
C ALA A 135 5.24 8.75 6.77
N SER A 136 5.64 9.14 7.98
CA SER A 136 5.48 8.36 9.21
C SER A 136 5.05 9.26 10.37
N ARG A 137 4.13 8.75 11.20
CA ARG A 137 3.82 9.34 12.51
C ARG A 137 4.84 8.98 13.60
N TYR A 138 5.62 7.95 13.34
CA TYR A 138 6.61 7.39 14.27
C TYR A 138 8.03 7.78 13.88
N GLU A 139 8.88 7.94 14.89
CA GLU A 139 10.29 8.29 14.71
C GLU A 139 11.04 7.22 13.91
N ILE A 140 11.96 7.66 13.05
CA ILE A 140 12.76 6.80 12.18
C ILE A 140 14.07 6.45 12.89
N ALA A 141 14.26 5.18 13.21
CA ALA A 141 15.47 4.66 13.84
C ALA A 141 16.59 4.38 12.84
N ALA A 142 16.24 3.89 11.64
CA ALA A 142 17.21 3.58 10.60
C ALA A 142 16.57 3.71 9.23
N ILE A 143 17.40 4.05 8.24
CA ILE A 143 16.94 4.21 6.86
C ILE A 143 18.03 3.86 5.86
N LYS A 144 17.64 3.20 4.77
CA LYS A 144 18.54 2.89 3.65
C LYS A 144 17.76 2.83 2.35
N PHE A 145 18.32 3.40 1.29
CA PHE A 145 17.87 3.19 -0.08
C PHE A 145 18.89 2.34 -0.85
N LYS A 146 18.42 1.41 -1.67
CA LYS A 146 19.24 0.65 -2.64
C LYS A 146 18.55 0.64 -4.02
N PRO A 147 19.25 1.08 -5.09
CA PRO A 147 18.73 0.97 -6.45
C PRO A 147 18.88 -0.46 -6.98
N TYR A 148 17.93 -0.90 -7.82
CA TYR A 148 17.98 -2.21 -8.47
C TYR A 148 19.13 -2.34 -9.47
N SER A 149 19.74 -3.53 -9.52
CA SER A 149 20.83 -3.80 -10.47
C SER A 149 20.32 -4.01 -11.89
N ALA A 150 19.19 -4.72 -12.04
CA ALA A 150 18.54 -4.99 -13.31
C ALA A 150 17.51 -3.90 -13.64
N LYS A 151 17.60 -3.32 -14.86
CA LYS A 151 16.70 -2.27 -15.37
C LYS A 151 16.74 -2.21 -16.89
N CYS A 152 15.66 -1.74 -17.52
CA CYS A 152 15.67 -1.49 -18.96
C CYS A 152 14.75 -0.34 -19.40
N GLY A 153 14.99 0.14 -20.63
CA GLY A 153 14.20 1.20 -21.26
C GLY A 153 14.26 2.49 -20.45
N PHE A 154 13.13 3.16 -20.31
CA PHE A 154 13.05 4.41 -19.53
C PHE A 154 13.36 4.19 -18.04
N CYS A 155 13.17 2.98 -17.51
CA CYS A 155 13.52 2.72 -16.12
C CYS A 155 15.04 2.78 -15.87
N SER A 156 15.88 2.80 -16.93
CA SER A 156 17.32 2.99 -16.79
C SER A 156 17.72 4.42 -16.41
N ILE A 157 16.85 5.41 -16.63
CA ILE A 157 17.08 6.83 -16.27
C ILE A 157 16.36 7.24 -14.97
N VAL A 158 15.66 6.30 -14.33
CA VAL A 158 14.98 6.47 -13.06
C VAL A 158 15.65 5.57 -12.03
N GLY A 159 15.96 6.10 -10.85
CA GLY A 159 16.59 5.31 -9.78
C GLY A 159 15.62 4.36 -9.07
N LYS A 160 14.90 3.48 -9.79
CA LYS A 160 14.00 2.48 -9.17
C LYS A 160 14.77 1.59 -8.18
N GLY A 161 14.14 1.23 -7.07
CA GLY A 161 14.81 0.56 -5.97
C GLY A 161 13.91 0.28 -4.78
N LEU A 162 14.55 -0.01 -3.65
CA LEU A 162 13.91 -0.30 -2.37
C LEU A 162 14.32 0.74 -1.33
N LEU A 163 13.35 1.43 -0.76
CA LEU A 163 13.51 2.27 0.43
C LEU A 163 13.15 1.45 1.68
N MET A 164 14.14 1.23 2.53
CA MET A 164 14.06 0.45 3.75
C MET A 164 14.10 1.36 4.96
N MET A 165 13.16 1.18 5.88
CA MET A 165 13.03 2.01 7.08
C MET A 165 12.73 1.15 8.29
N LYS A 166 13.30 1.53 9.44
CA LYS A 166 12.96 1.03 10.76
C LYS A 166 12.38 2.18 11.58
N VAL A 167 11.30 1.94 12.30
CA VAL A 167 10.61 2.95 13.12
C VAL A 167 10.46 2.54 14.57
N ILE A 168 10.36 3.53 15.45
CA ILE A 168 10.16 3.36 16.90
C ILE A 168 8.69 3.61 17.23
N LEU A 169 8.02 2.60 17.76
CA LEU A 169 6.58 2.65 18.08
C LEU A 169 6.31 3.05 19.53
N GLY A 170 7.35 3.00 20.37
CA GLY A 170 7.31 3.31 21.78
C GLY A 170 8.15 2.34 22.60
N GLU A 171 8.25 2.62 23.89
CA GLU A 171 8.97 1.78 24.85
C GLU A 171 8.04 1.45 26.02
N SER A 172 8.09 0.21 26.47
CA SER A 172 7.34 -0.24 27.66
C SER A 172 8.16 -1.28 28.41
N ASN A 173 8.29 -1.13 29.73
CA ASN A 173 9.02 -2.05 30.61
C ASN A 173 10.46 -2.34 30.15
N GLY A 174 11.16 -1.32 29.63
CA GLY A 174 12.53 -1.47 29.11
C GLY A 174 12.63 -2.24 27.79
N CYS A 175 11.50 -2.56 27.15
CA CYS A 175 11.45 -3.15 25.83
C CYS A 175 10.95 -2.13 24.79
N ARG A 176 11.78 -1.86 23.78
CA ARG A 176 11.46 -0.93 22.70
C ARG A 176 10.72 -1.65 21.58
N SER A 177 9.48 -1.25 21.32
CA SER A 177 8.69 -1.77 20.20
C SER A 177 9.10 -1.07 18.91
N VAL A 178 9.42 -1.85 17.88
CA VAL A 178 9.86 -1.35 16.57
C VAL A 178 9.07 -2.00 15.44
N GLY A 179 9.13 -1.40 14.26
CA GLY A 179 8.57 -1.96 13.04
C GLY A 179 9.46 -1.69 11.83
N TYR A 180 9.39 -2.57 10.84
CA TYR A 180 10.08 -2.44 9.57
C TYR A 180 9.09 -2.08 8.46
N LEU A 181 9.45 -1.10 7.63
CA LEU A 181 8.66 -0.67 6.49
C LEU A 181 9.53 -0.56 5.25
N PHE A 182 9.09 -1.21 4.18
CA PHE A 182 9.78 -1.30 2.91
C PHE A 182 8.86 -0.77 1.80
N ASN A 183 9.32 0.26 1.08
CA ASN A 183 8.62 0.86 -0.06
C ASN A 183 9.41 0.62 -1.34
N THR A 184 8.78 0.07 -2.38
CA THR A 184 9.43 -0.23 -3.66
C THR A 184 8.67 0.30 -4.87
N HIS A 185 9.38 0.38 -6.00
CA HIS A 185 8.82 0.58 -7.32
C HIS A 185 9.61 -0.24 -8.35
N LEU A 186 9.03 -1.34 -8.85
CA LEU A 186 9.68 -2.30 -9.76
C LEU A 186 9.63 -1.86 -11.24
N GLN A 187 10.30 -2.60 -12.11
CA GLN A 187 10.32 -2.35 -13.57
C GLN A 187 8.91 -2.42 -14.19
N ALA A 188 8.48 -1.37 -14.90
CA ALA A 188 7.15 -1.29 -15.52
C ALA A 188 7.00 -2.13 -16.80
N PHE A 189 7.91 -1.94 -17.76
CA PHE A 189 7.84 -2.60 -19.07
C PHE A 189 9.07 -3.48 -19.24
N GLN A 190 9.03 -4.70 -18.74
CA GLN A 190 10.15 -5.63 -18.87
C GLN A 190 10.18 -6.37 -20.21
N GLY A 191 9.06 -6.40 -20.94
CA GLY A 191 8.91 -7.19 -22.15
C GLY A 191 9.12 -8.68 -21.83
N THR A 192 10.02 -9.31 -22.57
CA THR A 192 10.41 -10.72 -22.36
C THR A 192 11.60 -10.90 -21.42
N LYS A 193 12.16 -9.82 -20.86
CA LYS A 193 13.33 -9.87 -20.00
C LYS A 193 12.91 -10.22 -18.56
N PRO A 194 13.64 -11.10 -17.84
CA PRO A 194 13.29 -11.50 -16.48
C PRO A 194 13.75 -10.48 -15.42
N ILE A 195 13.47 -9.18 -15.62
CA ILE A 195 14.02 -8.11 -14.78
C ILE A 195 13.32 -8.08 -13.42
N VAL A 196 11.99 -8.10 -13.41
CA VAL A 196 11.20 -7.99 -12.16
C VAL A 196 11.52 -9.14 -11.21
N SER A 197 11.68 -10.35 -11.74
CA SER A 197 12.08 -11.52 -10.93
C SER A 197 13.40 -11.27 -10.18
N SER A 198 14.45 -10.78 -10.87
CA SER A 198 15.71 -10.42 -10.20
C SER A 198 15.53 -9.32 -9.15
N GLN A 199 14.69 -8.31 -9.42
CA GLN A 199 14.41 -7.25 -8.46
C GLN A 199 13.68 -7.76 -7.20
N MET A 200 12.79 -8.75 -7.35
CA MET A 200 12.11 -9.40 -6.22
C MET A 200 13.09 -10.22 -5.37
N SER A 201 14.04 -10.91 -5.99
CA SER A 201 15.12 -11.59 -5.25
C SER A 201 16.01 -10.58 -4.51
N GLU A 202 16.32 -9.44 -5.13
CA GLU A 202 17.04 -8.34 -4.47
C GLU A 202 16.27 -7.78 -3.27
N ILE A 203 14.93 -7.66 -3.35
CA ILE A 203 14.12 -7.26 -2.19
C ILE A 203 14.33 -8.24 -1.02
N LEU A 204 14.17 -9.54 -1.24
CA LEU A 204 14.32 -10.53 -0.18
C LEU A 204 15.70 -10.49 0.49
N LEU A 205 16.75 -10.38 -0.32
CA LEU A 205 18.11 -10.25 0.19
C LEU A 205 18.24 -8.98 1.04
N TRP A 206 17.79 -7.83 0.52
CA TRP A 206 18.04 -6.55 1.16
C TRP A 206 17.19 -6.31 2.39
N THR A 207 15.94 -6.79 2.45
CA THR A 207 15.13 -6.71 3.68
C THR A 207 15.74 -7.56 4.79
N THR A 208 16.25 -8.75 4.46
CA THR A 208 16.95 -9.63 5.40
C THR A 208 18.22 -8.97 5.93
N GLU A 209 19.12 -8.50 5.05
CA GLU A 209 20.34 -7.77 5.46
C GLU A 209 20.03 -6.52 6.28
N PHE A 210 18.95 -5.81 5.96
CA PHE A 210 18.57 -4.60 6.69
C PHE A 210 18.11 -4.92 8.10
N ARG A 211 17.34 -6.01 8.29
CA ARG A 211 16.95 -6.49 9.62
C ARG A 211 18.16 -6.94 10.42
N GLU A 212 18.98 -7.83 9.89
CA GLU A 212 20.17 -8.36 10.56
C GLU A 212 21.11 -7.24 11.05
N ARG A 213 21.24 -6.17 10.26
CA ARG A 213 22.08 -5.02 10.63
C ARG A 213 21.49 -4.15 11.73
N HIS A 214 20.16 -4.06 11.83
CA HIS A 214 19.50 -3.07 12.69
C HIS A 214 18.71 -3.67 13.84
N ASP A 215 18.51 -4.99 13.89
CA ASP A 215 17.96 -5.68 15.05
C ASP A 215 18.88 -5.48 16.26
N ALA A 216 18.33 -4.97 17.36
CA ALA A 216 19.08 -4.74 18.58
C ALA A 216 18.49 -5.55 19.75
N PRO A 217 19.33 -5.99 20.71
CA PRO A 217 18.84 -6.59 21.95
C PRO A 217 17.88 -5.66 22.69
N GLY A 218 16.82 -6.22 23.29
CA GLY A 218 15.82 -5.44 24.03
C GLY A 218 14.73 -4.81 23.16
N GLU A 219 14.74 -5.06 21.85
CA GLU A 219 13.68 -4.65 20.95
C GLU A 219 12.67 -5.77 20.67
N HIS A 220 11.42 -5.36 20.45
CA HIS A 220 10.35 -6.22 20.00
C HIS A 220 9.87 -5.75 18.63
N VAL A 221 10.10 -6.57 17.60
CA VAL A 221 9.61 -6.31 16.24
C VAL A 221 8.13 -6.65 16.17
N THR A 222 7.30 -5.63 15.97
CA THR A 222 5.84 -5.75 15.97
C THR A 222 5.27 -5.99 14.57
N PHE A 223 5.92 -5.45 13.54
CA PHE A 223 5.56 -5.64 12.14
C PHE A 223 6.76 -5.52 11.21
N ASP A 224 6.61 -6.12 10.04
CA ASP A 224 7.49 -5.99 8.88
C ASP A 224 6.57 -5.95 7.65
N ILE A 225 6.49 -4.76 7.02
CA ILE A 225 5.59 -4.49 5.91
C ILE A 225 6.40 -4.16 4.65
N LEU A 226 6.08 -4.84 3.55
CA LEU A 226 6.58 -4.54 2.21
C LEU A 226 5.44 -4.07 1.32
N CYS A 227 5.60 -2.91 0.69
CA CYS A 227 4.56 -2.34 -0.15
C CYS A 227 5.12 -1.55 -1.33
N GLY A 228 4.27 -1.28 -2.31
CA GLY A 228 4.56 -0.40 -3.44
C GLY A 228 4.03 -0.94 -4.76
N ASP A 229 4.48 -0.32 -5.85
CA ASP A 229 4.11 -0.69 -7.22
C ASP A 229 5.07 -1.77 -7.73
N PHE A 230 4.57 -3.00 -7.81
CA PHE A 230 5.31 -4.15 -8.31
C PHE A 230 5.31 -4.23 -9.83
N ASN A 231 4.46 -3.45 -10.51
CA ASN A 231 4.27 -3.45 -11.96
C ASN A 231 3.95 -4.82 -12.58
N ILE A 232 3.62 -5.81 -11.76
CA ILE A 232 3.15 -7.14 -12.14
C ILE A 232 1.90 -7.45 -11.34
N ASP A 233 1.00 -8.23 -11.91
CA ASP A 233 -0.18 -8.77 -11.24
C ASP A 233 -0.04 -10.28 -10.99
N ASN A 234 -0.94 -10.83 -10.18
CA ASN A 234 -0.89 -12.22 -9.76
C ASN A 234 -1.58 -13.19 -10.75
N MET A 235 -2.30 -12.70 -11.76
CA MET A 235 -3.21 -13.52 -12.58
C MET A 235 -2.83 -13.59 -14.07
N SER A 236 -2.11 -12.59 -14.57
CA SER A 236 -1.67 -12.48 -15.96
C SER A 236 -0.77 -13.65 -16.36
N PRO A 237 -1.07 -14.37 -17.46
CA PRO A 237 -0.28 -15.55 -17.88
C PRO A 237 1.21 -15.26 -18.09
N GLY A 238 1.51 -14.09 -18.67
CA GLY A 238 2.88 -13.63 -18.92
C GLY A 238 3.70 -13.31 -17.67
N GLU A 239 3.06 -13.24 -16.50
CA GLU A 239 3.68 -12.86 -15.22
C GLU A 239 3.65 -14.03 -14.21
N SER A 240 3.19 -15.21 -14.63
CA SER A 240 3.01 -16.40 -13.79
C SER A 240 4.27 -16.85 -13.01
N SER A 241 5.47 -16.69 -13.58
CA SER A 241 6.71 -17.03 -12.87
C SER A 241 7.05 -16.03 -11.75
N MET A 242 6.67 -14.75 -11.89
CA MET A 242 6.80 -13.78 -10.80
C MET A 242 5.69 -13.97 -9.75
N ALA A 243 4.48 -14.33 -10.18
CA ALA A 243 3.42 -14.75 -9.25
C ALA A 243 3.89 -15.91 -8.37
N SER A 244 4.77 -16.79 -8.85
CA SER A 244 5.30 -17.93 -8.09
C SER A 244 6.63 -17.65 -7.38
N HIS A 245 7.08 -16.39 -7.29
CA HIS A 245 8.34 -16.05 -6.65
C HIS A 245 8.33 -16.35 -5.14
N GLU A 246 9.46 -16.80 -4.60
CA GLU A 246 9.71 -17.09 -3.18
C GLU A 246 9.43 -15.90 -2.23
N LEU A 247 9.23 -14.70 -2.78
CA LEU A 247 8.92 -13.52 -1.99
C LEU A 247 7.57 -13.68 -1.29
N PHE A 248 6.64 -14.37 -1.93
CA PHE A 248 5.32 -14.68 -1.40
C PHE A 248 5.31 -15.86 -0.40
N GLU A 249 6.44 -16.56 -0.22
CA GLU A 249 6.61 -17.54 0.87
C GLU A 249 7.04 -16.87 2.18
N VAL A 250 7.71 -15.71 2.07
CA VAL A 250 8.19 -14.91 3.19
C VAL A 250 7.17 -13.84 3.59
N TYR A 251 6.50 -13.25 2.61
CA TYR A 251 5.51 -12.18 2.77
C TYR A 251 4.12 -12.66 2.33
N THR A 252 3.12 -12.49 3.20
CA THR A 252 1.72 -12.75 2.86
C THR A 252 1.09 -11.56 2.16
N ASP A 253 0.46 -11.83 1.01
CA ASP A 253 -0.51 -10.94 0.35
C ASP A 253 -1.93 -11.41 0.70
N ILE A 254 -2.72 -10.58 1.37
CA ILE A 254 -4.09 -10.95 1.75
C ILE A 254 -5.08 -10.96 0.59
N CYS A 255 -4.74 -10.33 -0.54
CA CYS A 255 -5.60 -10.31 -1.73
C CYS A 255 -5.44 -11.58 -2.57
N ARG A 256 -4.43 -12.39 -2.25
CA ARG A 256 -3.99 -13.56 -2.99
C ARG A 256 -4.42 -14.85 -2.30
N GLU A 257 -4.98 -15.77 -3.08
CA GLU A 257 -5.26 -17.14 -2.63
C GLU A 257 -4.08 -18.08 -2.92
N ALA A 258 -3.50 -17.95 -4.11
CA ALA A 258 -2.42 -18.79 -4.62
C ALA A 258 -1.71 -18.05 -5.77
N PRO A 259 -0.52 -18.51 -6.22
CA PRO A 259 0.02 -18.04 -7.50
C PRO A 259 -1.01 -18.19 -8.61
N GLY A 260 -1.26 -17.16 -9.41
CA GLY A 260 -2.26 -17.21 -10.48
C GLY A 260 -3.70 -16.90 -10.04
N LYS A 261 -3.95 -16.70 -8.74
CA LYS A 261 -5.31 -16.58 -8.19
C LYS A 261 -5.41 -15.59 -7.05
N ASP A 262 -6.12 -14.49 -7.31
CA ASP A 262 -6.60 -13.57 -6.28
C ASP A 262 -8.01 -13.93 -5.80
N HIS A 263 -8.33 -13.51 -4.57
CA HIS A 263 -9.68 -13.62 -4.04
C HIS A 263 -10.71 -12.87 -4.89
N ASP A 264 -11.96 -13.35 -4.91
CA ASP A 264 -13.04 -12.79 -5.74
C ASP A 264 -13.39 -11.32 -5.42
N TRP A 265 -13.08 -10.84 -4.20
CA TRP A 265 -13.28 -9.46 -3.79
C TRP A 265 -12.17 -8.51 -4.27
N THR A 266 -11.07 -9.05 -4.80
CA THR A 266 -9.91 -8.27 -5.24
C THR A 266 -10.19 -7.61 -6.59
N VAL A 267 -9.94 -6.30 -6.67
CA VAL A 267 -10.02 -5.50 -7.90
C VAL A 267 -8.62 -5.08 -8.36
N GLY A 268 -8.49 -4.71 -9.63
CA GLY A 268 -7.26 -4.14 -10.17
C GLY A 268 -6.97 -2.74 -9.62
N THR A 269 -5.71 -2.32 -9.69
CA THR A 269 -5.25 -1.03 -9.18
C THR A 269 -4.72 -0.09 -10.27
N GLU A 270 -4.56 -0.56 -11.50
CA GLU A 270 -4.09 0.25 -12.62
C GLU A 270 -5.24 0.63 -13.57
N LEU A 271 -5.49 1.93 -13.69
CA LEU A 271 -6.51 2.50 -14.57
C LEU A 271 -6.00 2.59 -16.01
N ARG A 272 -6.91 2.46 -16.98
CA ARG A 272 -6.62 2.74 -18.39
C ARG A 272 -6.36 4.24 -18.55
N SER A 273 -5.12 4.60 -18.85
CA SER A 273 -4.70 6.01 -18.89
C SER A 273 -5.49 6.86 -19.90
N SER A 274 -6.05 6.26 -20.95
CA SER A 274 -6.89 6.94 -21.94
C SER A 274 -8.26 7.38 -21.41
N LEU A 275 -8.74 6.78 -20.31
CA LEU A 275 -10.06 7.03 -19.71
C LEU A 275 -9.98 7.75 -18.37
N LEU A 276 -8.79 8.11 -17.92
CA LEU A 276 -8.53 8.67 -16.58
C LEU A 276 -9.32 9.95 -16.28
N HIS A 277 -9.59 10.77 -17.30
CA HIS A 277 -10.30 12.04 -17.18
C HIS A 277 -11.78 11.95 -17.55
N ASP A 278 -12.32 10.73 -17.70
CA ASP A 278 -13.76 10.54 -17.88
C ASP A 278 -14.51 11.12 -16.66
N LYS A 279 -15.56 11.88 -16.93
CA LYS A 279 -16.39 12.53 -15.91
C LYS A 279 -17.01 11.50 -14.98
N SER A 280 -17.34 10.31 -15.46
CA SER A 280 -17.97 9.23 -14.67
C SER A 280 -17.11 8.79 -13.48
N ILE A 281 -15.78 8.77 -13.64
CA ILE A 281 -14.82 8.35 -12.60
C ILE A 281 -14.02 9.51 -12.00
N SER A 282 -14.31 10.75 -12.41
CA SER A 282 -13.57 11.95 -11.97
C SER A 282 -13.78 12.35 -10.50
N THR A 283 -14.61 11.61 -9.77
CA THR A 283 -14.88 11.81 -8.33
C THR A 283 -14.58 10.52 -7.56
N PRO A 284 -14.23 10.60 -6.26
CA PRO A 284 -14.04 9.41 -5.43
C PRO A 284 -15.24 8.46 -5.46
N GLU A 285 -16.46 8.99 -5.39
CA GLU A 285 -17.71 8.22 -5.44
C GLU A 285 -17.94 7.58 -6.82
N GLY A 286 -17.66 8.31 -7.89
CA GLY A 286 -17.78 7.81 -9.26
C GLY A 286 -16.82 6.66 -9.55
N LEU A 287 -15.54 6.81 -9.17
CA LEU A 287 -14.57 5.73 -9.28
C LEU A 287 -14.93 4.54 -8.38
N LYS A 288 -15.44 4.79 -7.16
CA LYS A 288 -15.93 3.70 -6.29
C LYS A 288 -17.04 2.90 -6.97
N ALA A 289 -18.06 3.57 -7.50
CA ALA A 289 -19.16 2.92 -8.20
C ALA A 289 -18.66 2.12 -9.41
N ALA A 290 -17.67 2.64 -10.14
CA ALA A 290 -17.05 1.93 -11.25
C ALA A 290 -16.30 0.67 -10.81
N LEU A 291 -15.61 0.67 -9.67
CA LEU A 291 -14.91 -0.50 -9.15
C LEU A 291 -15.85 -1.58 -8.60
N GLU A 292 -17.00 -1.18 -8.05
CA GLU A 292 -18.02 -2.10 -7.52
C GLU A 292 -18.81 -2.81 -8.64
N ASP A 293 -18.99 -2.14 -9.79
CA ASP A 293 -19.68 -2.69 -10.95
C ASP A 293 -18.72 -3.48 -11.87
N PRO A 294 -18.93 -4.78 -12.14
CA PRO A 294 -18.03 -5.57 -12.98
C PRO A 294 -17.88 -5.07 -14.43
N TYR A 295 -18.91 -4.44 -14.99
CA TYR A 295 -18.89 -3.89 -16.34
C TYR A 295 -18.06 -2.60 -16.36
N LEU A 296 -18.35 -1.66 -15.47
CA LEU A 296 -17.59 -0.41 -15.38
C LEU A 296 -16.14 -0.67 -14.99
N ARG A 297 -15.88 -1.63 -14.10
CA ARG A 297 -14.52 -2.00 -13.70
C ARG A 297 -13.69 -2.46 -14.90
N GLN A 298 -14.25 -3.29 -15.78
CA GLN A 298 -13.58 -3.76 -16.99
C GLN A 298 -13.40 -2.67 -18.05
N HIS A 299 -14.29 -1.67 -18.04
CA HIS A 299 -14.16 -0.50 -18.87
C HIS A 299 -13.00 0.40 -18.42
N TYR A 300 -12.84 0.67 -17.12
CA TYR A 300 -11.88 1.67 -16.62
C TYR A 300 -10.55 1.10 -16.10
N VAL A 301 -10.51 -0.15 -15.65
CA VAL A 301 -9.33 -0.80 -15.06
C VAL A 301 -8.72 -1.77 -16.08
N ILE A 302 -7.39 -1.90 -16.06
CA ILE A 302 -6.68 -2.83 -16.93
C ILE A 302 -6.99 -4.29 -16.52
N ASP A 303 -7.11 -5.16 -17.53
CA ASP A 303 -7.38 -6.58 -17.36
C ASP A 303 -6.12 -7.34 -16.96
N ALA A 304 -6.25 -8.37 -16.13
CA ALA A 304 -5.15 -9.25 -15.74
C ALA A 304 -4.97 -10.42 -16.73
N ASP A 305 -4.73 -10.11 -17.99
CA ASP A 305 -4.54 -11.10 -19.06
C ASP A 305 -3.32 -10.84 -19.95
N LEU A 306 -2.34 -10.13 -19.41
CA LEU A 306 -1.14 -9.79 -20.13
C LEU A 306 -0.35 -11.05 -20.49
N GLN A 307 0.00 -11.17 -21.77
CA GLN A 307 0.95 -12.17 -22.27
C GLN A 307 2.39 -11.67 -22.17
N THR A 308 2.59 -10.36 -22.29
CA THR A 308 3.90 -9.72 -22.20
C THR A 308 3.71 -8.28 -21.72
N ALA A 309 4.43 -7.87 -20.67
CA ALA A 309 4.36 -6.53 -20.10
C ALA A 309 5.17 -5.52 -20.94
N THR A 310 4.52 -4.91 -21.92
CA THR A 310 5.09 -3.91 -22.82
C THR A 310 4.34 -2.59 -22.66
N MET A 311 4.91 -1.51 -23.21
CA MET A 311 4.22 -0.23 -23.22
C MET A 311 2.88 -0.33 -23.98
N ASP A 312 2.83 -1.07 -25.09
CA ASP A 312 1.61 -1.18 -25.90
C ASP A 312 0.51 -1.96 -25.18
N SER A 313 0.86 -3.09 -24.56
CA SER A 313 -0.10 -3.95 -23.85
C SER A 313 -0.66 -3.35 -22.55
N ILE A 314 0.00 -2.32 -21.99
CA ILE A 314 -0.40 -1.69 -20.72
C ILE A 314 -0.88 -0.26 -20.95
N TYR A 315 -0.04 0.60 -21.52
CA TYR A 315 -0.33 2.02 -21.67
C TYR A 315 -1.38 2.29 -22.76
N ASN A 316 -1.35 1.52 -23.86
CA ASN A 316 -2.34 1.60 -24.93
C ASN A 316 -3.46 0.56 -24.76
N ALA A 317 -3.63 -0.02 -23.57
CA ALA A 317 -4.60 -1.08 -23.35
C ALA A 317 -6.04 -0.60 -23.62
N GLU A 318 -6.61 -1.02 -24.75
CA GLU A 318 -7.98 -0.69 -25.14
C GLU A 318 -9.02 -1.53 -24.41
N VAL A 319 -10.23 -0.98 -24.30
CA VAL A 319 -11.41 -1.68 -23.79
C VAL A 319 -11.78 -2.80 -24.75
N LYS A 320 -11.96 -4.02 -24.23
CA LYS A 320 -12.30 -5.17 -25.06
C LYS A 320 -13.78 -5.18 -25.39
N VAL A 321 -14.10 -5.06 -26.67
CA VAL A 321 -15.49 -5.02 -27.17
C VAL A 321 -15.73 -6.11 -28.22
N ASP A 322 -16.99 -6.55 -28.32
CA ASP A 322 -17.43 -7.47 -29.36
C ASP A 322 -17.61 -6.75 -30.72
N THR A 323 -18.04 -7.48 -31.74
CA THR A 323 -18.29 -6.93 -33.08
C THR A 323 -19.37 -5.85 -33.15
N HIS A 324 -20.20 -5.74 -32.10
CA HIS A 324 -21.26 -4.74 -31.99
C HIS A 324 -20.84 -3.56 -31.10
N GLY A 325 -19.61 -3.56 -30.58
CA GLY A 325 -19.09 -2.52 -29.69
C GLY A 325 -19.50 -2.70 -28.22
N ASN A 326 -20.07 -3.84 -27.83
CA ASN A 326 -20.40 -4.12 -26.44
C ASN A 326 -19.17 -4.63 -25.68
N LEU A 327 -18.97 -4.17 -24.45
CA LEU A 327 -17.91 -4.68 -23.57
C LEU A 327 -17.97 -6.21 -23.41
N VAL A 328 -16.83 -6.86 -23.57
CA VAL A 328 -16.66 -8.30 -23.37
C VAL A 328 -16.23 -8.54 -21.93
N LEU A 329 -17.10 -9.13 -21.13
CA LEU A 329 -16.78 -9.47 -19.74
C LEU A 329 -15.86 -10.70 -19.66
N SER A 330 -14.82 -10.60 -18.85
CA SER A 330 -13.84 -11.65 -18.55
C SER A 330 -13.68 -11.85 -17.03
N PRO A 331 -13.44 -13.08 -16.53
CA PRO A 331 -13.16 -13.34 -15.11
C PRO A 331 -11.91 -12.62 -14.57
N VAL A 332 -10.99 -12.25 -15.44
CA VAL A 332 -9.75 -11.51 -15.13
C VAL A 332 -9.84 -10.03 -15.51
N GLY A 333 -10.97 -9.61 -16.07
CA GLY A 333 -11.15 -8.25 -16.54
C GLY A 333 -11.20 -7.23 -15.40
N GLY A 334 -10.49 -6.12 -15.56
CA GLY A 334 -10.35 -5.07 -14.55
C GLY A 334 -9.74 -5.55 -13.23
N ARG A 335 -8.89 -6.59 -13.28
CA ARG A 335 -8.25 -7.21 -12.11
C ARG A 335 -6.72 -7.08 -12.08
N ARG A 336 -6.12 -6.26 -12.95
CA ARG A 336 -4.67 -6.00 -12.92
C ARG A 336 -4.29 -5.23 -11.65
N ARG A 337 -3.90 -5.95 -10.60
CA ARG A 337 -3.50 -5.42 -9.29
C ARG A 337 -2.00 -5.47 -9.15
N ILE A 338 -1.37 -4.31 -9.23
CA ILE A 338 0.10 -4.16 -9.19
C ILE A 338 0.59 -3.42 -7.95
N ASP A 339 -0.32 -2.74 -7.24
CA ASP A 339 -0.03 -2.05 -5.99
C ASP A 339 -0.37 -2.98 -4.82
N VAL A 340 0.65 -3.30 -4.02
CA VAL A 340 0.54 -4.32 -2.97
C VAL A 340 0.93 -3.80 -1.59
N VAL A 341 0.34 -4.38 -0.56
CA VAL A 341 0.77 -4.24 0.84
C VAL A 341 0.85 -5.65 1.43
N LEU A 342 2.07 -6.05 1.75
CA LEU A 342 2.42 -7.39 2.22
C LEU A 342 2.93 -7.30 3.66
N TYR A 343 2.70 -8.33 4.45
CA TYR A 343 3.30 -8.46 5.79
C TYR A 343 4.11 -9.74 5.89
N ARG A 344 5.20 -9.70 6.66
CA ARG A 344 6.07 -10.86 6.83
C ARG A 344 5.45 -11.92 7.75
N ASN A 345 5.60 -13.18 7.38
CA ASN A 345 4.93 -14.32 8.03
C ASN A 345 5.40 -14.59 9.47
N ASP A 346 6.60 -14.15 9.83
CA ASP A 346 7.19 -14.31 11.17
C ASP A 346 6.79 -13.18 12.15
N CYS A 347 6.03 -12.18 11.69
CA CYS A 347 5.61 -11.05 12.51
C CYS A 347 4.18 -11.22 13.04
N PRO A 348 3.86 -10.72 14.25
CA PRO A 348 2.55 -10.88 14.89
C PRO A 348 1.49 -9.91 14.32
N VAL A 349 1.31 -9.92 13.00
CA VAL A 349 0.38 -9.03 12.29
C VAL A 349 -0.98 -9.72 12.13
N THR A 350 -2.02 -9.13 12.71
CA THR A 350 -3.41 -9.51 12.46
C THR A 350 -4.11 -8.44 11.65
N VAL A 351 -4.34 -8.69 10.36
CA VAL A 351 -5.03 -7.74 9.49
C VAL A 351 -6.48 -7.59 9.91
N LYS A 352 -6.92 -6.34 10.08
CA LYS A 352 -8.29 -5.98 10.43
C LYS A 352 -9.06 -5.50 9.22
N ASN A 353 -8.48 -4.56 8.47
CA ASN A 353 -9.11 -4.01 7.27
C ASN A 353 -8.11 -3.96 6.12
N PHE A 354 -8.63 -4.09 4.90
CA PHE A 354 -7.91 -3.79 3.67
C PHE A 354 -8.84 -3.02 2.73
N ASN A 355 -8.36 -1.91 2.17
CA ASN A 355 -9.22 -1.06 1.35
C ASN A 355 -8.53 -0.61 0.07
N PHE A 356 -9.30 -0.57 -1.01
CA PHE A 356 -8.99 0.16 -2.23
C PHE A 356 -9.55 1.58 -2.08
N VAL A 357 -8.72 2.60 -2.27
CA VAL A 357 -9.03 3.97 -1.90
C VAL A 357 -9.18 4.84 -3.15
N THR A 358 -10.39 5.34 -3.41
CA THR A 358 -10.68 6.15 -4.60
C THR A 358 -10.53 7.66 -4.38
N SER A 359 -10.11 8.07 -3.18
CA SER A 359 -9.96 9.48 -2.76
C SER A 359 -9.12 10.32 -3.74
N LEU A 360 -8.16 9.71 -4.43
CA LEU A 360 -7.29 10.42 -5.37
C LEU A 360 -7.86 10.64 -6.77
N ALA A 361 -9.05 10.16 -7.12
CA ALA A 361 -9.64 10.42 -8.44
C ALA A 361 -9.79 11.93 -8.70
N PRO A 362 -9.39 12.48 -9.87
CA PRO A 362 -8.74 11.84 -11.04
C PRO A 362 -7.22 12.08 -11.11
N HIS A 363 -6.56 12.33 -9.98
CA HIS A 363 -5.20 12.85 -9.91
C HIS A 363 -4.10 11.83 -10.19
N THR A 364 -4.41 10.55 -10.33
CA THR A 364 -3.46 9.46 -10.60
C THR A 364 -4.16 8.30 -11.30
N ASP A 365 -3.44 7.55 -12.12
CA ASP A 365 -3.87 6.33 -12.79
C ASP A 365 -3.75 5.07 -11.92
N HIS A 366 -3.26 5.19 -10.69
CA HIS A 366 -3.24 4.11 -9.70
C HIS A 366 -4.30 4.30 -8.63
N ILE A 367 -4.87 3.19 -8.14
CA ILE A 367 -5.78 3.16 -7.00
C ILE A 367 -4.96 2.83 -5.74
N PRO A 368 -4.80 3.77 -4.80
CA PRO A 368 -4.11 3.49 -3.55
C PRO A 368 -4.75 2.33 -2.79
N VAL A 369 -3.92 1.51 -2.18
CA VAL A 369 -4.33 0.42 -1.28
C VAL A 369 -3.93 0.76 0.16
N SER A 370 -4.73 0.31 1.12
CA SER A 370 -4.49 0.54 2.54
C SER A 370 -4.73 -0.72 3.35
N MET A 371 -3.90 -0.96 4.36
CA MET A 371 -4.04 -2.08 5.28
C MET A 371 -4.01 -1.58 6.72
N THR A 372 -5.04 -1.90 7.49
CA THR A 372 -5.08 -1.69 8.94
C THR A 372 -4.90 -3.01 9.64
N PHE A 373 -3.95 -3.07 10.56
CA PHE A 373 -3.62 -4.29 11.28
C PHE A 373 -3.41 -4.02 12.77
N HIS A 374 -3.56 -5.08 13.55
CA HIS A 374 -3.16 -5.10 14.95
C HIS A 374 -1.81 -5.80 15.08
N CYS A 375 -0.94 -5.24 15.89
CA CYS A 375 0.27 -5.91 16.36
C CYS A 375 0.15 -6.11 17.86
N ASP A 376 0.49 -7.30 18.33
CA ASP A 376 0.59 -7.55 19.76
C ASP A 376 1.66 -6.62 20.35
N ARG A 377 1.30 -5.89 21.40
CA ARG A 377 2.27 -5.21 22.25
C ARG A 377 2.67 -6.17 23.36
N PRO A 378 3.94 -6.15 23.82
CA PRO A 378 4.33 -6.94 24.99
C PRO A 378 3.38 -6.59 26.15
N LYS A 379 2.80 -7.63 26.77
CA LYS A 379 1.84 -7.44 27.87
C LYS A 379 2.52 -6.68 29.00
N THR A 380 1.88 -5.62 29.48
CA THR A 380 2.18 -5.05 30.79
C THR A 380 1.79 -6.09 31.84
N GLU A 381 2.76 -6.69 32.54
CA GLU A 381 2.51 -7.50 33.73
C GLU A 381 1.92 -6.68 34.88
#